data_AF-A0A2E7M8I0-F1
#
_entry.id   AF-A0A2E7M8I0-F1
#
_cell.length_a   1.000
_cell.length_b   1.000
_cell.length_c   1.000
_cell.angle_alpha   90.00
_cell.angle_beta   90.00
_cell.angle_gamma   90.00
#
_symmetry.space_group_name_H-M   'P 1'
#
loop_
_entity.id
_entity.type
_entity.pdbx_description
1 polymer ?
#
loop_
_entity_poly.entity_id
_entity_poly.type
_entity_poly.pdbx_seq_one_letter_code
_entity_poly.pdbx_strand_id
1 'polypeptide(L)'
;MSSCSTIRALAFSVVLLLWLLPGCRPEVEGDEAGECGDQMDNDSNGLTDCDDAGCSGAPACAPSSTVDSDDDDSGDDDSGDDDSGDDDSGDDDSGDDDSADCAPCEGTRYIQTEQDLLDAASCSTIEGDLHVVDAAKSIQDLDPLLCLTSIGGDFRINGPLTQVDGLSSLATVGGDVDIEDTQLLQLDGLSSLTSIGGNLYLWNNPLLVQADGLSNLATVSSDLRISGNGALTHIDGLQGLTVIGGDLYLYDNSALVDIDGLSNLTSATGGDIYIFDNPLLAHVDGLSQLTSVGASLPAGEGDVHIYNNSALANIDGLASLSSIGDDLHIYNNPALAHLDGLASLTSVGGNLDVTSNDQLAQIDGLTNLVLVADYLNIRSNPALADLDGLSSLASVGGDLNVYENASLASLTGLSGLTTVAGLVAIYDNPLLCQSLVDAFIGACTSCGETMDTSGNNTGC
;
A
#
# COMPACT_ATOMS: atom_id res chain seq x y z
N MET A 1 0.73 -26.14 33.24
CA MET A 1 2.02 -26.81 33.42
C MET A 1 2.94 -26.32 32.31
N SER A 2 3.94 -25.51 32.69
CA SER A 2 5.24 -25.23 32.04
C SER A 2 5.31 -25.15 30.50
N SER A 3 5.48 -23.96 29.90
CA SER A 3 6.76 -23.24 29.67
C SER A 3 7.73 -23.98 28.75
N CYS A 4 7.92 -23.48 27.52
CA CYS A 4 9.11 -23.75 26.72
C CYS A 4 9.74 -22.41 26.33
N SER A 5 10.70 -21.94 27.15
CA SER A 5 11.55 -20.80 26.81
C SER A 5 12.90 -21.31 26.29
N THR A 6 13.37 -20.70 25.21
CA THR A 6 14.79 -20.39 24.88
C THR A 6 15.83 -21.52 24.91
N ILE A 7 16.34 -21.92 23.73
CA ILE A 7 17.78 -22.15 23.50
C ILE A 7 18.18 -21.62 22.11
N ARG A 8 19.17 -20.72 22.09
CA ARG A 8 19.91 -20.25 20.91
C ARG A 8 21.05 -21.23 20.57
N ALA A 9 21.26 -21.41 19.25
CA ALA A 9 22.52 -21.61 18.52
C ALA A 9 23.44 -22.81 18.83
N LEU A 10 23.60 -23.74 17.86
CA LEU A 10 24.86 -24.02 17.13
C LEU A 10 24.69 -25.21 16.14
N ALA A 11 25.45 -25.12 15.05
CA ALA A 11 25.34 -25.87 13.80
C ALA A 11 25.98 -27.28 13.78
N PHE A 12 25.71 -27.98 12.67
CA PHE A 12 26.36 -29.16 12.05
C PHE A 12 25.93 -30.58 12.45
N SER A 13 25.16 -31.17 11.52
CA SER A 13 25.30 -32.53 10.94
C SER A 13 25.55 -33.74 11.83
N VAL A 14 24.49 -34.53 12.09
CA VAL A 14 24.52 -36.01 12.02
C VAL A 14 23.12 -36.53 11.61
N VAL A 15 23.07 -37.24 10.49
CA VAL A 15 21.92 -38.03 10.01
C VAL A 15 21.92 -39.41 10.69
N LEU A 16 20.73 -39.90 11.03
CA LEU A 16 20.35 -41.30 11.31
C LEU A 16 20.56 -41.84 12.75
N LEU A 17 19.54 -41.66 13.61
CA LEU A 17 18.80 -42.71 14.34
C LEU A 17 17.98 -42.03 15.46
N LEU A 18 16.69 -41.76 15.22
CA LEU A 18 15.73 -41.44 16.28
C LEU A 18 14.31 -41.71 15.76
N TRP A 19 13.98 -43.00 15.60
CA TRP A 19 12.61 -43.46 15.73
C TRP A 19 12.47 -43.99 17.17
N LEU A 20 11.52 -43.43 17.92
CA LEU A 20 11.00 -43.79 19.26
C LEU A 20 10.94 -42.59 20.25
N LEU A 21 10.28 -41.51 19.86
CA LEU A 21 9.65 -40.56 20.80
C LEU A 21 8.20 -40.33 20.37
N PRO A 22 7.19 -40.59 21.22
CA PRO A 22 5.80 -40.29 20.92
C PRO A 22 5.55 -38.81 21.20
N GLY A 23 5.26 -38.01 20.16
CA GLY A 23 4.84 -36.62 20.36
C GLY A 23 5.16 -35.62 19.25
N CYS A 24 5.92 -36.01 18.21
CA CYS A 24 6.05 -35.21 17.00
C CYS A 24 5.93 -36.13 15.78
N ARG A 25 4.70 -36.49 15.41
CA ARG A 25 4.39 -36.81 14.02
C ARG A 25 3.97 -35.50 13.34
N PRO A 26 4.33 -35.26 12.07
CA PRO A 26 3.58 -34.29 11.28
C PRO A 26 2.09 -34.69 11.36
N GLU A 27 1.21 -33.71 11.53
CA GLU A 27 -0.23 -33.94 11.45
C GLU A 27 -0.50 -34.55 10.08
N VAL A 28 -1.17 -35.71 10.06
CA VAL A 28 -1.52 -36.44 8.84
C VAL A 28 -3.02 -36.33 8.73
N GLU A 29 -3.50 -35.89 7.58
CA GLU A 29 -4.94 -35.75 7.34
C GLU A 29 -5.66 -37.08 7.57
N GLY A 30 -6.65 -37.09 8.47
CA GLY A 30 -7.44 -38.27 8.81
C GLY A 30 -6.89 -39.13 9.97
N ASP A 31 -5.88 -38.65 10.71
CA ASP A 31 -5.40 -39.31 11.94
C ASP A 31 -6.32 -39.01 13.14
N GLU A 32 -7.11 -37.92 13.13
CA GLU A 32 -8.10 -37.57 14.17
C GLU A 32 -9.53 -37.39 13.64
N ALA A 33 -10.51 -37.41 14.56
CA ALA A 33 -11.92 -37.29 14.21
C ALA A 33 -12.29 -35.82 13.97
N GLY A 34 -12.70 -35.48 12.75
CA GLY A 34 -13.11 -34.13 12.35
C GLY A 34 -12.29 -33.56 11.20
N GLU A 35 -11.08 -34.10 10.98
CA GLU A 35 -10.10 -33.64 9.98
C GLU A 35 -10.44 -34.01 8.52
N CYS A 36 -11.53 -34.73 8.28
CA CYS A 36 -11.94 -35.17 6.93
C CYS A 36 -13.28 -34.54 6.52
N GLY A 37 -13.56 -33.34 7.02
CA GLY A 37 -14.74 -32.55 6.66
C GLY A 37 -14.64 -31.09 7.10
N ASP A 38 -13.43 -30.55 7.23
CA ASP A 38 -13.14 -29.18 7.68
C ASP A 38 -12.39 -28.33 6.64
N GLN A 39 -12.12 -28.87 5.46
CA GLN A 39 -11.50 -28.19 4.30
C GLN A 39 -10.07 -27.67 4.57
N MET A 40 -9.35 -28.23 5.55
CA MET A 40 -7.97 -27.85 5.86
C MET A 40 -6.97 -28.93 5.44
N ASP A 41 -5.95 -28.53 4.67
CA ASP A 41 -4.83 -29.40 4.24
C ASP A 41 -3.80 -29.52 5.38
N ASN A 42 -4.11 -30.38 6.35
CA ASN A 42 -3.37 -30.52 7.62
C ASN A 42 -1.99 -31.18 7.44
N ASP A 43 -1.77 -31.85 6.30
CA ASP A 43 -0.47 -32.45 5.94
C ASP A 43 0.27 -31.69 4.81
N SER A 44 -0.32 -30.60 4.31
CA SER A 44 0.21 -29.69 3.29
C SER A 44 0.57 -30.37 1.96
N ASN A 45 -0.18 -31.40 1.57
CA ASN A 45 0.07 -32.16 0.33
C ASN A 45 -0.71 -31.62 -0.89
N GLY A 46 -1.60 -30.64 -0.69
CA GLY A 46 -2.40 -29.97 -1.70
C GLY A 46 -3.77 -30.60 -1.97
N LEU A 47 -4.20 -31.55 -1.14
CA LEU A 47 -5.52 -32.16 -1.16
C LEU A 47 -6.20 -31.91 0.20
N THR A 48 -7.54 -31.89 0.22
CA THR A 48 -8.32 -31.65 1.45
C THR A 48 -9.45 -32.68 1.55
N ASP A 49 -9.81 -33.05 2.77
CA ASP A 49 -10.96 -33.91 3.09
C ASP A 49 -11.00 -35.19 2.23
N CYS A 50 -12.13 -35.46 1.56
CA CYS A 50 -12.36 -36.68 0.79
C CYS A 50 -11.58 -36.77 -0.52
N ASP A 51 -10.94 -35.68 -0.95
CA ASP A 51 -9.98 -35.70 -2.06
C ASP A 51 -8.60 -36.17 -1.60
N ASP A 52 -8.34 -36.19 -0.28
CA ASP A 52 -7.11 -36.69 0.32
C ASP A 52 -7.13 -38.22 0.56
N ALA A 53 -5.99 -38.87 0.32
CA ALA A 53 -5.86 -40.33 0.48
C ALA A 53 -5.87 -40.78 1.95
N GLY A 54 -5.43 -39.92 2.87
CA GLY A 54 -5.46 -40.10 4.33
C GLY A 54 -6.87 -40.19 4.90
N CYS A 55 -7.83 -39.53 4.25
CA CYS A 55 -9.25 -39.58 4.60
C CYS A 55 -10.03 -40.78 4.01
N SER A 56 -9.35 -41.70 3.33
CA SER A 56 -9.98 -42.87 2.72
C SER A 56 -10.60 -43.83 3.76
N GLY A 57 -11.91 -43.72 3.95
CA GLY A 57 -12.69 -44.52 4.91
C GLY A 57 -13.22 -43.74 6.11
N ALA A 58 -12.99 -42.42 6.16
CA ALA A 58 -13.66 -41.55 7.12
C ALA A 58 -15.20 -41.63 6.92
N PRO A 59 -16.01 -41.62 7.99
CA PRO A 59 -17.47 -41.67 7.89
C PRO A 59 -18.07 -40.55 7.03
N ALA A 60 -17.41 -39.38 6.99
CA ALA A 60 -17.79 -38.24 6.17
C ALA A 60 -17.62 -38.49 4.66
N CYS A 61 -16.70 -39.39 4.27
CA CYS A 61 -16.37 -39.72 2.89
C CYS A 61 -17.02 -41.02 2.40
N ALA A 62 -17.93 -41.61 3.18
CA ALA A 62 -18.66 -42.81 2.78
C ALA A 62 -19.78 -42.45 1.78
N PRO A 63 -19.94 -43.19 0.67
CA PRO A 63 -21.01 -42.93 -0.28
C PRO A 63 -22.38 -43.15 0.37
N SER A 64 -23.21 -42.11 0.40
CA SER A 64 -24.59 -42.19 0.87
C SER A 64 -25.37 -43.22 0.06
N SER A 65 -25.77 -44.32 0.71
CA SER A 65 -26.67 -45.31 0.14
C SER A 65 -28.12 -44.84 0.31
N THR A 66 -28.59 -43.99 -0.60
CA THR A 66 -30.02 -43.82 -0.88
C THR A 66 -30.23 -43.94 -2.38
N VAL A 67 -30.28 -45.19 -2.83
CA VAL A 67 -30.85 -45.58 -4.12
C VAL A 67 -32.35 -45.72 -3.87
N ASP A 68 -33.13 -44.70 -4.23
CA ASP A 68 -34.56 -44.90 -4.48
C ASP A 68 -34.70 -45.29 -5.95
N SER A 69 -34.89 -46.58 -6.14
CA SER A 69 -35.34 -47.23 -7.36
C SER A 69 -36.87 -47.26 -7.34
N ASP A 70 -37.51 -46.49 -8.21
CA ASP A 70 -38.86 -46.81 -8.68
C ASP A 70 -38.83 -46.90 -10.21
N ASP A 71 -38.94 -48.16 -10.65
CA ASP A 71 -39.11 -48.61 -12.01
C ASP A 71 -40.58 -48.45 -12.49
N ASP A 72 -40.71 -48.34 -13.81
CA ASP A 72 -41.85 -48.72 -14.65
C ASP A 72 -43.17 -47.92 -14.57
N ASP A 73 -43.45 -47.12 -15.62
CA ASP A 73 -44.48 -47.59 -16.57
C ASP A 73 -44.33 -46.99 -17.97
N SER A 74 -44.60 -47.84 -18.94
CA SER A 74 -44.52 -47.67 -20.39
C SER A 74 -45.78 -47.05 -21.00
N GLY A 75 -45.63 -46.37 -22.15
CA GLY A 75 -46.63 -46.45 -23.21
C GLY A 75 -47.17 -45.13 -23.79
N ASP A 76 -46.84 -44.96 -25.07
CA ASP A 76 -47.70 -44.51 -26.17
C ASP A 76 -48.08 -43.02 -26.34
N ASP A 77 -47.51 -42.45 -27.40
CA ASP A 77 -48.13 -41.73 -28.51
C ASP A 77 -49.60 -41.29 -28.32
N ASP A 78 -49.88 -39.99 -28.48
CA ASP A 78 -50.80 -39.54 -29.52
C ASP A 78 -50.76 -38.02 -29.76
N SER A 79 -50.67 -37.69 -31.04
CA SER A 79 -50.92 -36.39 -31.64
C SER A 79 -52.38 -35.94 -31.47
N GLY A 80 -52.62 -34.66 -31.19
CA GLY A 80 -53.98 -34.10 -31.17
C GLY A 80 -54.00 -32.59 -31.10
N ASP A 81 -54.28 -32.00 -32.26
CA ASP A 81 -54.53 -30.59 -32.53
C ASP A 81 -55.64 -29.93 -31.68
N ASP A 82 -55.61 -28.59 -31.75
CA ASP A 82 -56.74 -27.65 -31.78
C ASP A 82 -57.31 -27.01 -30.48
N ASP A 83 -57.13 -25.69 -30.49
CA ASP A 83 -58.15 -24.64 -30.32
C ASP A 83 -58.68 -24.21 -28.95
N SER A 84 -58.55 -22.88 -28.80
CA SER A 84 -59.53 -21.94 -28.27
C SER A 84 -59.71 -21.80 -26.75
N GLY A 85 -59.38 -20.58 -26.30
CA GLY A 85 -60.43 -19.68 -25.85
C GLY A 85 -60.89 -19.80 -24.39
N ASP A 86 -60.51 -18.74 -23.67
CA ASP A 86 -61.33 -18.02 -22.68
C ASP A 86 -61.39 -18.52 -21.23
N ASP A 87 -60.95 -17.57 -20.39
CA ASP A 87 -61.54 -17.12 -19.14
C ASP A 87 -60.98 -17.57 -17.77
N ASP A 88 -60.85 -16.52 -16.95
CA ASP A 88 -60.93 -16.44 -15.49
C ASP A 88 -59.67 -16.61 -14.64
N SER A 89 -59.19 -15.42 -14.23
CA SER A 89 -58.76 -15.04 -12.88
C SER A 89 -58.87 -16.12 -11.79
N GLY A 90 -57.73 -16.45 -11.21
CA GLY A 90 -57.61 -17.10 -9.92
C GLY A 90 -56.17 -16.95 -9.45
N ASP A 91 -55.98 -16.15 -8.41
CA ASP A 91 -54.75 -16.06 -7.63
C ASP A 91 -54.26 -17.45 -7.25
N ASP A 92 -52.96 -17.70 -7.43
CA ASP A 92 -52.19 -18.66 -6.64
C ASP A 92 -50.76 -18.11 -6.51
N ASP A 93 -50.62 -17.11 -5.63
CA ASP A 93 -49.39 -16.89 -4.86
C ASP A 93 -49.18 -18.12 -3.96
N SER A 94 -48.10 -18.84 -4.17
CA SER A 94 -47.19 -19.37 -3.13
C SER A 94 -46.32 -20.50 -3.70
N GLY A 95 -45.17 -20.11 -4.24
CA GLY A 95 -44.05 -20.98 -4.49
C GLY A 95 -42.81 -20.24 -4.03
N ASP A 96 -42.45 -20.46 -2.76
CA ASP A 96 -41.22 -20.03 -2.10
C ASP A 96 -40.02 -20.11 -3.05
N ASP A 97 -39.48 -18.95 -3.42
CA ASP A 97 -38.10 -18.82 -3.87
C ASP A 97 -37.48 -17.76 -2.96
N ASP A 98 -36.95 -18.20 -1.81
CA ASP A 98 -36.16 -17.41 -0.87
C ASP A 98 -34.77 -17.08 -1.48
N SER A 99 -34.74 -16.61 -2.73
CA SER A 99 -33.70 -15.70 -3.18
C SER A 99 -34.22 -14.30 -2.89
N ALA A 100 -33.63 -13.59 -1.93
CA ALA A 100 -33.83 -12.16 -1.87
C ALA A 100 -33.50 -11.59 -3.26
N ASP A 101 -34.52 -11.15 -3.99
CA ASP A 101 -34.35 -10.62 -5.36
C ASP A 101 -33.47 -9.37 -5.26
N CYS A 102 -32.17 -9.55 -5.50
CA CYS A 102 -31.22 -8.45 -5.48
C CYS A 102 -31.57 -7.50 -6.64
N ALA A 103 -31.96 -6.26 -6.33
CA ALA A 103 -32.45 -5.29 -7.30
C ALA A 103 -31.67 -3.95 -7.20
N PRO A 104 -31.55 -3.19 -8.30
CA PRO A 104 -30.94 -1.86 -8.26
C PRO A 104 -31.69 -0.90 -7.34
N CYS A 105 -30.93 -0.12 -6.59
CA CYS A 105 -31.41 0.87 -5.65
C CYS A 105 -31.08 2.28 -6.13
N GLU A 106 -32.12 3.06 -6.41
CA GLU A 106 -31.99 4.46 -6.84
C GLU A 106 -31.61 5.37 -5.67
N GLY A 107 -30.77 6.37 -5.94
CA GLY A 107 -30.37 7.42 -5.00
C GLY A 107 -29.45 6.97 -3.86
N THR A 108 -29.09 7.91 -2.99
CA THR A 108 -28.17 7.70 -1.86
C THR A 108 -28.82 6.84 -0.75
N ARG A 109 -28.04 5.97 -0.12
CA ARG A 109 -28.41 5.21 1.09
C ARG A 109 -27.64 5.73 2.30
N TYR A 110 -28.38 6.05 3.36
CA TYR A 110 -27.82 6.43 4.65
C TYR A 110 -28.15 5.34 5.65
N ILE A 111 -27.14 4.61 6.09
CA ILE A 111 -27.25 3.53 7.05
C ILE A 111 -26.87 4.10 8.43
N GLN A 112 -27.89 4.39 9.25
CA GLN A 112 -27.71 4.96 10.60
C GLN A 112 -28.25 4.02 11.69
N THR A 113 -29.07 3.05 11.29
CA THR A 113 -29.71 2.06 12.15
C THR A 113 -29.69 0.69 11.47
N GLU A 114 -29.90 -0.37 12.26
CA GLU A 114 -30.07 -1.73 11.74
C GLU A 114 -31.24 -1.84 10.74
N GLN A 115 -32.31 -1.03 10.91
CA GLN A 115 -33.41 -1.02 9.95
C GLN A 115 -32.99 -0.45 8.59
N ASP A 116 -32.18 0.61 8.58
CA ASP A 116 -31.67 1.17 7.31
C ASP A 116 -30.81 0.14 6.57
N LEU A 117 -30.03 -0.66 7.32
CA LEU A 117 -29.21 -1.74 6.79
C LEU A 117 -30.07 -2.86 6.16
N LEU A 118 -31.15 -3.26 6.84
CA LEU A 118 -32.11 -4.23 6.31
C LEU A 118 -32.86 -3.68 5.08
N ASP A 119 -33.20 -2.39 5.07
CA ASP A 119 -33.85 -1.73 3.93
C ASP A 119 -32.94 -1.65 2.69
N ALA A 120 -31.62 -1.77 2.88
CA ALA A 120 -30.62 -1.82 1.82
C ALA A 120 -30.15 -3.25 1.46
N ALA A 121 -30.60 -4.28 2.17
CA ALA A 121 -30.12 -5.65 2.02
C ALA A 121 -30.37 -6.25 0.63
N SER A 122 -31.47 -5.86 -0.01
CA SER A 122 -31.81 -6.32 -1.37
C SER A 122 -31.16 -5.48 -2.48
N CYS A 123 -30.31 -4.50 -2.16
CA CYS A 123 -29.69 -3.65 -3.18
C CYS A 123 -28.56 -4.39 -3.90
N SER A 124 -28.73 -4.71 -5.18
CA SER A 124 -27.64 -5.24 -6.02
C SER A 124 -26.65 -4.17 -6.45
N THR A 125 -27.16 -2.96 -6.66
CA THR A 125 -26.39 -1.75 -6.97
C THR A 125 -27.01 -0.56 -6.25
N ILE A 126 -26.20 0.41 -5.85
CA ILE A 126 -26.69 1.71 -5.34
C ILE A 126 -26.27 2.76 -6.37
N GLU A 127 -27.21 3.45 -7.01
CA GLU A 127 -26.86 4.44 -8.03
C GLU A 127 -26.21 5.71 -7.46
N GLY A 128 -26.58 6.08 -6.24
CA GLY A 128 -25.98 7.20 -5.50
C GLY A 128 -24.87 6.75 -4.56
N ASP A 129 -24.75 7.45 -3.43
CA ASP A 129 -23.74 7.16 -2.42
C ASP A 129 -24.24 6.12 -1.40
N LEU A 130 -23.33 5.42 -0.74
CA LEU A 130 -23.59 4.63 0.46
C LEU A 130 -22.84 5.26 1.64
N HIS A 131 -23.59 5.81 2.59
CA HIS A 131 -23.04 6.35 3.83
C HIS A 131 -23.43 5.47 5.00
N VAL A 132 -22.46 4.79 5.60
CA VAL A 132 -22.63 4.07 6.85
C VAL A 132 -22.12 4.95 7.99
N VAL A 133 -23.06 5.54 8.74
CA VAL A 133 -22.76 6.44 9.85
C VAL A 133 -23.49 5.96 11.09
N ASP A 134 -22.89 4.99 11.78
CA ASP A 134 -23.45 4.40 12.99
C ASP A 134 -22.97 5.13 14.25
N ALA A 135 -23.38 6.39 14.39
CA ALA A 135 -23.12 7.18 15.59
C ALA A 135 -23.73 6.56 16.85
N ALA A 136 -24.76 5.71 16.70
CA ALA A 136 -25.44 5.03 17.78
C ALA A 136 -24.70 3.77 18.28
N LYS A 137 -23.68 3.29 17.56
CA LYS A 137 -22.95 2.03 17.83
C LYS A 137 -23.87 0.80 17.81
N SER A 138 -24.89 0.85 16.97
CA SER A 138 -25.91 -0.17 16.83
C SER A 138 -25.61 -1.21 15.74
N ILE A 139 -24.74 -0.87 14.80
CA ILE A 139 -24.34 -1.68 13.65
C ILE A 139 -22.94 -2.20 13.94
N GLN A 140 -22.80 -3.52 14.06
CA GLN A 140 -21.49 -4.16 14.31
C GLN A 140 -20.87 -4.69 13.02
N ASP A 141 -21.73 -5.10 12.08
CA ASP A 141 -21.36 -5.69 10.80
C ASP A 141 -22.29 -5.19 9.68
N LEU A 142 -21.90 -5.47 8.44
CA LEU A 142 -22.65 -5.12 7.24
C LEU A 142 -23.22 -6.36 6.54
N ASP A 143 -23.31 -7.49 7.24
CA ASP A 143 -23.70 -8.80 6.68
C ASP A 143 -24.98 -8.78 5.82
N PRO A 144 -25.99 -7.93 6.06
CA PRO A 144 -27.15 -7.86 5.18
C PRO A 144 -26.85 -7.37 3.75
N LEU A 145 -25.71 -6.74 3.46
CA LEU A 145 -25.41 -6.14 2.16
C LEU A 145 -24.82 -7.10 1.11
N LEU A 146 -24.94 -8.42 1.28
CA LEU A 146 -24.32 -9.44 0.42
C LEU A 146 -24.66 -9.33 -1.08
N CYS A 147 -25.82 -8.75 -1.40
CA CYS A 147 -26.25 -8.48 -2.78
C CYS A 147 -25.42 -7.39 -3.47
N LEU A 148 -24.77 -6.49 -2.72
CA LEU A 148 -24.22 -5.25 -3.24
C LEU A 148 -22.94 -5.50 -4.05
N THR A 149 -23.02 -5.23 -5.35
CA THR A 149 -21.92 -5.43 -6.30
C THR A 149 -21.32 -4.12 -6.79
N SER A 150 -22.05 -3.02 -6.75
CA SER A 150 -21.52 -1.70 -7.14
C SER A 150 -22.21 -0.54 -6.43
N ILE A 151 -21.42 0.51 -6.19
CA ILE A 151 -21.88 1.81 -5.72
C ILE A 151 -21.52 2.83 -6.80
N GLY A 152 -22.50 3.58 -7.29
CA GLY A 152 -22.33 4.55 -8.38
C GLY A 152 -21.68 5.85 -7.92
N GLY A 153 -21.95 6.27 -6.68
CA GLY A 153 -21.35 7.42 -6.02
C GLY A 153 -20.29 7.02 -5.00
N ASP A 154 -20.23 7.76 -3.90
CA ASP A 154 -19.23 7.58 -2.85
C ASP A 154 -19.63 6.46 -1.87
N PHE A 155 -18.65 5.75 -1.34
CA PHE A 155 -18.80 4.82 -0.25
C PHE A 155 -18.09 5.36 0.99
N ARG A 156 -18.85 5.69 2.04
CA ARG A 156 -18.30 6.25 3.28
C ARG A 156 -18.69 5.41 4.48
N ILE A 157 -17.69 5.01 5.26
CA ILE A 157 -17.85 4.42 6.59
C ILE A 157 -17.28 5.40 7.62
N ASN A 158 -18.12 5.83 8.54
CA ASN A 158 -17.71 6.51 9.77
C ASN A 158 -18.45 5.89 10.97
N GLY A 159 -17.73 5.23 11.86
CA GLY A 159 -18.31 4.63 13.05
C GLY A 159 -17.66 3.31 13.46
N PRO A 160 -17.98 2.79 14.65
CA PRO A 160 -17.21 1.74 15.32
C PRO A 160 -17.50 0.33 14.77
N LEU A 161 -17.68 0.19 13.45
CA LEU A 161 -17.81 -1.11 12.79
C LEU A 161 -16.58 -1.97 13.09
N THR A 162 -16.81 -3.26 13.29
CA THR A 162 -15.76 -4.24 13.57
C THR A 162 -15.48 -5.15 12.39
N GLN A 163 -16.39 -5.25 11.42
CA GLN A 163 -16.22 -5.99 10.17
C GLN A 163 -17.04 -5.36 9.02
N VAL A 164 -16.71 -5.74 7.79
CA VAL A 164 -17.39 -5.28 6.55
C VAL A 164 -17.78 -6.46 5.64
N ASP A 165 -17.89 -7.66 6.19
CA ASP A 165 -17.97 -8.94 5.44
C ASP A 165 -19.15 -9.01 4.46
N GLY A 166 -20.27 -8.35 4.78
CA GLY A 166 -21.40 -8.25 3.85
C GLY A 166 -21.12 -7.47 2.55
N LEU A 167 -19.94 -6.86 2.39
CA LEU A 167 -19.52 -6.22 1.15
C LEU A 167 -18.71 -7.14 0.24
N SER A 168 -18.60 -8.44 0.55
CA SER A 168 -17.71 -9.37 -0.15
C SER A 168 -17.94 -9.46 -1.67
N SER A 169 -19.12 -9.05 -2.15
CA SER A 169 -19.49 -9.01 -3.58
C SER A 169 -19.22 -7.65 -4.26
N LEU A 170 -18.84 -6.62 -3.51
CA LEU A 170 -18.65 -5.25 -3.99
C LEU A 170 -17.44 -5.19 -4.93
N ALA A 171 -17.70 -5.01 -6.21
CA ALA A 171 -16.69 -5.04 -7.26
C ALA A 171 -16.15 -3.66 -7.64
N THR A 172 -17.00 -2.62 -7.55
CA THR A 172 -16.65 -1.26 -8.01
C THR A 172 -17.32 -0.17 -7.17
N VAL A 173 -16.58 0.92 -6.91
CA VAL A 173 -17.13 2.17 -6.37
C VAL A 173 -16.85 3.28 -7.38
N GLY A 174 -17.88 3.99 -7.82
CA GLY A 174 -17.80 5.02 -8.85
C GLY A 174 -17.23 6.35 -8.35
N GLY A 175 -17.41 6.65 -7.06
CA GLY A 175 -16.85 7.82 -6.37
C GLY A 175 -15.72 7.46 -5.42
N ASP A 176 -15.64 8.19 -4.31
CA ASP A 176 -14.64 8.01 -3.26
C ASP A 176 -14.97 6.80 -2.37
N VAL A 177 -13.95 6.12 -1.86
CA VAL A 177 -14.04 5.21 -0.72
C VAL A 177 -13.39 5.87 0.48
N ASP A 178 -14.16 6.16 1.53
CA ASP A 178 -13.70 6.78 2.76
C ASP A 178 -14.01 5.87 3.95
N ILE A 179 -12.98 5.28 4.56
CA ILE A 179 -13.10 4.41 5.73
C ILE A 179 -12.37 5.07 6.88
N GLU A 180 -13.15 5.62 7.81
CA GLU A 180 -12.64 6.42 8.92
C GLU A 180 -13.26 6.11 10.27
N ASP A 181 -12.47 6.35 11.33
CA ASP A 181 -12.90 6.25 12.73
C ASP A 181 -13.56 4.90 13.08
N THR A 182 -13.09 3.80 12.47
CA THR A 182 -13.64 2.45 12.67
C THR A 182 -12.91 1.64 13.75
N GLN A 183 -13.50 0.48 14.08
CA GLN A 183 -12.89 -0.55 14.92
C GLN A 183 -12.53 -1.81 14.11
N LEU A 184 -12.37 -1.64 12.79
CA LEU A 184 -11.99 -2.72 11.88
C LEU A 184 -10.59 -3.21 12.23
N LEU A 185 -10.43 -4.54 12.26
CA LEU A 185 -9.13 -5.20 12.36
C LEU A 185 -8.52 -5.45 10.98
N GLN A 186 -9.39 -5.66 9.99
CA GLN A 186 -9.07 -6.01 8.60
C GLN A 186 -10.19 -5.53 7.66
N LEU A 187 -9.96 -5.63 6.35
CA LEU A 187 -10.88 -5.18 5.29
C LEU A 187 -11.41 -6.31 4.42
N ASP A 188 -11.35 -7.57 4.87
CA ASP A 188 -11.61 -8.78 4.03
C ASP A 188 -12.93 -8.75 3.26
N GLY A 189 -13.97 -8.12 3.81
CA GLY A 189 -15.22 -7.89 3.10
C GLY A 189 -15.10 -7.02 1.83
N LEU A 190 -13.95 -6.44 1.51
CA LEU A 190 -13.72 -5.69 0.26
C LEU A 190 -12.95 -6.52 -0.78
N SER A 191 -12.77 -7.82 -0.57
CA SER A 191 -11.89 -8.68 -1.39
C SER A 191 -12.23 -8.69 -2.88
N SER A 192 -13.48 -8.38 -3.26
CA SER A 192 -13.90 -8.32 -4.66
C SER A 192 -13.69 -6.95 -5.32
N LEU A 193 -13.31 -5.92 -4.56
CA LEU A 193 -13.19 -4.56 -5.06
C LEU A 193 -12.01 -4.46 -6.03
N THR A 194 -12.31 -4.08 -7.27
CA THR A 194 -11.32 -4.00 -8.36
C THR A 194 -11.00 -2.57 -8.78
N SER A 195 -11.92 -1.63 -8.59
CA SER A 195 -11.72 -0.24 -8.99
C SER A 195 -12.46 0.76 -8.11
N ILE A 196 -11.81 1.91 -7.91
CA ILE A 196 -12.34 3.11 -7.26
C ILE A 196 -12.25 4.26 -8.26
N GLY A 197 -13.39 4.88 -8.57
CA GLY A 197 -13.51 5.97 -9.52
C GLY A 197 -13.10 7.34 -8.97
N GLY A 198 -13.00 7.47 -7.65
CA GLY A 198 -12.47 8.65 -6.95
C GLY A 198 -11.22 8.32 -6.12
N ASN A 199 -11.21 8.84 -4.89
CA ASN A 199 -10.14 8.67 -3.91
C ASN A 199 -10.33 7.40 -3.08
N LEU A 200 -9.24 6.82 -2.59
CA LEU A 200 -9.25 5.83 -1.51
C LEU A 200 -8.65 6.45 -0.25
N TYR A 201 -9.49 6.71 0.74
CA TYR A 201 -9.09 7.22 2.05
C TYR A 201 -9.30 6.14 3.12
N LEU A 202 -8.19 5.71 3.71
CA LEU A 202 -8.15 4.77 4.81
C LEU A 202 -7.46 5.47 5.99
N TRP A 203 -8.24 6.08 6.89
CA TRP A 203 -7.66 6.95 7.89
C TRP A 203 -8.30 6.89 9.27
N ASN A 204 -7.49 7.14 10.30
CA ASN A 204 -7.93 7.09 11.71
C ASN A 204 -8.60 5.76 12.10
N ASN A 205 -8.11 4.61 11.60
CA ASN A 205 -8.57 3.28 12.03
C ASN A 205 -7.52 2.66 12.96
N PRO A 206 -7.56 2.95 14.27
CA PRO A 206 -6.46 2.62 15.19
C PRO A 206 -6.29 1.12 15.46
N LEU A 207 -7.28 0.29 15.12
CA LEU A 207 -7.24 -1.16 15.31
C LEU A 207 -6.94 -1.93 14.02
N LEU A 208 -6.89 -1.24 12.87
CA LEU A 208 -6.67 -1.89 11.58
C LEU A 208 -5.22 -2.37 11.51
N VAL A 209 -5.03 -3.68 11.36
CA VAL A 209 -3.70 -4.31 11.35
C VAL A 209 -3.19 -4.53 9.93
N GLN A 210 -4.10 -4.81 9.00
CA GLN A 210 -3.78 -5.15 7.61
C GLN A 210 -4.88 -4.69 6.66
N ALA A 211 -4.52 -4.48 5.39
CA ALA A 211 -5.43 -4.04 4.33
C ALA A 211 -5.72 -5.15 3.29
N ASP A 212 -5.52 -6.42 3.65
CA ASP A 212 -5.52 -7.59 2.75
C ASP A 212 -6.79 -7.74 1.90
N GLY A 213 -7.93 -7.29 2.42
CA GLY A 213 -9.18 -7.24 1.65
C GLY A 213 -9.17 -6.33 0.43
N LEU A 214 -8.11 -5.56 0.16
CA LEU A 214 -7.99 -4.77 -1.08
C LEU A 214 -7.17 -5.49 -2.17
N SER A 215 -6.83 -6.77 -2.00
CA SER A 215 -5.83 -7.46 -2.84
C SER A 215 -6.12 -7.48 -4.34
N ASN A 216 -7.39 -7.31 -4.73
CA ASN A 216 -7.84 -7.27 -6.13
C ASN A 216 -8.01 -5.84 -6.68
N LEU A 217 -7.79 -4.80 -5.85
CA LEU A 217 -7.91 -3.41 -6.25
C LEU A 217 -6.82 -3.07 -7.25
N ALA A 218 -7.21 -2.84 -8.50
CA ALA A 218 -6.28 -2.57 -9.59
C ALA A 218 -6.02 -1.09 -9.81
N THR A 219 -7.04 -0.24 -9.55
CA THR A 219 -6.99 1.19 -9.88
C THR A 219 -7.70 2.06 -8.84
N VAL A 220 -7.04 3.14 -8.45
CA VAL A 220 -7.63 4.32 -7.79
C VAL A 220 -7.50 5.49 -8.76
N SER A 221 -8.62 6.08 -9.17
CA SER A 221 -8.61 7.07 -10.25
C SER A 221 -8.18 8.47 -9.81
N SER A 222 -8.13 8.73 -8.50
CA SER A 222 -7.61 9.96 -7.90
C SER A 222 -6.60 9.60 -6.78
N ASP A 223 -6.75 10.12 -5.57
CA ASP A 223 -5.73 10.04 -4.52
C ASP A 223 -5.85 8.75 -3.71
N LEU A 224 -4.71 8.23 -3.26
CA LEU A 224 -4.63 7.21 -2.22
C LEU A 224 -4.10 7.85 -0.94
N ARG A 225 -4.88 7.81 0.14
CA ARG A 225 -4.44 8.23 1.48
C ARG A 225 -4.59 7.12 2.49
N ILE A 226 -3.48 6.76 3.13
CA ILE A 226 -3.42 5.83 4.27
C ILE A 226 -2.80 6.58 5.44
N SER A 227 -3.62 6.99 6.41
CA SER A 227 -3.09 7.81 7.51
C SER A 227 -3.71 7.60 8.88
N GLY A 228 -2.92 7.64 9.94
CA GLY A 228 -3.46 7.52 11.30
C GLY A 228 -3.96 6.12 11.65
N ASN A 229 -3.50 5.08 10.95
CA ASN A 229 -3.83 3.68 11.24
C ASN A 229 -2.72 3.10 12.14
N GLY A 230 -2.80 3.40 13.44
CA GLY A 230 -1.68 3.15 14.37
C GLY A 230 -1.28 1.69 14.57
N ALA A 231 -2.14 0.73 14.23
CA ALA A 231 -1.87 -0.71 14.29
C ALA A 231 -1.49 -1.34 12.95
N LEU A 232 -1.57 -0.58 11.84
CA LEU A 232 -1.36 -1.09 10.49
C LEU A 232 0.12 -1.42 10.31
N THR A 233 0.45 -2.69 10.09
CA THR A 233 1.85 -3.13 9.98
C THR A 233 2.36 -3.20 8.54
N HIS A 234 1.49 -3.54 7.60
CA HIS A 234 1.81 -3.64 6.17
C HIS A 234 0.58 -3.26 5.34
N ILE A 235 0.81 -3.04 4.04
CA ILE A 235 -0.24 -2.73 3.05
C ILE A 235 -0.23 -3.74 1.89
N ASP A 236 0.18 -4.98 2.13
CA ASP A 236 0.27 -6.08 1.15
C ASP A 236 -1.04 -6.32 0.39
N GLY A 237 -2.17 -6.02 1.01
CA GLY A 237 -3.47 -5.95 0.34
C GLY A 237 -3.55 -4.97 -0.83
N LEU A 238 -2.57 -4.11 -1.07
CA LEU A 238 -2.54 -3.24 -2.25
C LEU A 238 -1.70 -3.81 -3.40
N GLN A 239 -1.23 -5.06 -3.32
CA GLN A 239 -0.37 -5.67 -4.35
C GLN A 239 -1.00 -5.68 -5.75
N GLY A 240 -2.34 -5.65 -5.86
CA GLY A 240 -3.04 -5.55 -7.15
C GLY A 240 -2.97 -4.16 -7.78
N LEU A 241 -2.65 -3.13 -7.01
CA LEU A 241 -2.75 -1.73 -7.40
C LEU A 241 -1.65 -1.36 -8.39
N THR A 242 -2.06 -0.96 -9.59
CA THR A 242 -1.14 -0.62 -10.68
C THR A 242 -1.12 0.86 -11.03
N VAL A 243 -2.20 1.58 -10.67
CA VAL A 243 -2.43 2.98 -11.03
C VAL A 243 -3.03 3.74 -9.85
N ILE A 244 -2.41 4.87 -9.52
CA ILE A 244 -2.99 5.96 -8.72
C ILE A 244 -3.07 7.17 -9.65
N GLY A 245 -4.28 7.70 -9.83
CA GLY A 245 -4.54 8.79 -10.76
C GLY A 245 -4.18 10.17 -10.23
N GLY A 246 -4.05 10.33 -8.91
CA GLY A 246 -3.62 11.55 -8.23
C GLY A 246 -2.45 11.29 -7.28
N ASP A 247 -2.55 11.82 -6.07
CA ASP A 247 -1.48 11.81 -5.07
C ASP A 247 -1.43 10.51 -4.26
N LEU A 248 -0.24 10.17 -3.76
CA LEU A 248 -0.03 9.12 -2.75
C LEU A 248 0.34 9.76 -1.41
N TYR A 249 -0.54 9.63 -0.42
CA TYR A 249 -0.34 10.07 0.95
C TYR A 249 -0.23 8.87 1.90
N LEU A 250 0.91 8.69 2.55
CA LEU A 250 1.15 7.63 3.53
C LEU A 250 1.83 8.19 4.76
N TYR A 251 1.07 8.42 5.83
CA TYR A 251 1.60 9.10 7.00
C TYR A 251 0.91 8.79 8.33
N ASP A 252 1.56 9.07 9.46
CA ASP A 252 1.01 8.80 10.80
C ASP A 252 0.61 7.33 11.03
N ASN A 253 1.26 6.36 10.37
CA ASN A 253 1.04 4.93 10.61
C ASN A 253 2.17 4.36 11.48
N SER A 254 2.00 4.44 12.80
CA SER A 254 3.08 4.17 13.77
C SER A 254 3.62 2.75 13.77
N ALA A 255 2.87 1.78 13.28
CA ALA A 255 3.24 0.37 13.22
C ALA A 255 3.73 -0.09 11.83
N LEU A 256 3.61 0.76 10.81
CA LEU A 256 3.88 0.39 9.42
C LEU A 256 5.39 0.18 9.22
N VAL A 257 5.78 -1.01 8.76
CA VAL A 257 7.19 -1.38 8.62
C VAL A 257 7.70 -1.31 7.19
N ASP A 258 6.82 -1.50 6.21
CA ASP A 258 7.12 -1.43 4.78
C ASP A 258 5.89 -0.97 3.98
N ILE A 259 6.08 -0.78 2.68
CA ILE A 259 5.04 -0.43 1.72
C ILE A 259 5.06 -1.38 0.51
N ASP A 260 5.51 -2.62 0.71
CA ASP A 260 5.80 -3.54 -0.39
C ASP A 260 4.55 -3.94 -1.18
N GLY A 261 3.38 -3.84 -0.56
CA GLY A 261 2.10 -3.90 -1.27
C GLY A 261 1.95 -2.93 -2.43
N LEU A 262 2.77 -1.88 -2.56
CA LEU A 262 2.74 -0.99 -3.73
C LEU A 262 3.64 -1.46 -4.89
N SER A 263 4.32 -2.61 -4.79
CA SER A 263 5.36 -3.03 -5.74
C SER A 263 4.95 -3.14 -7.21
N ASN A 264 3.65 -3.20 -7.51
CA ASN A 264 3.11 -3.23 -8.87
C ASN A 264 2.67 -1.86 -9.40
N LEU A 265 2.89 -0.79 -8.63
CA LEU A 265 2.58 0.58 -9.01
C LEU A 265 3.53 1.04 -10.11
N THR A 266 3.11 0.86 -11.37
CA THR A 266 3.86 1.30 -12.55
C THR A 266 3.64 2.78 -12.87
N SER A 267 2.58 3.35 -12.32
CA SER A 267 2.00 4.61 -12.76
C SER A 267 1.38 5.35 -11.57
N ALA A 268 2.20 6.11 -10.83
CA ALA A 268 1.72 7.19 -9.97
C ALA A 268 1.54 8.46 -10.81
N THR A 269 0.72 8.36 -11.88
CA THR A 269 0.82 9.23 -13.06
C THR A 269 0.18 10.61 -12.95
N GLY A 270 -0.32 11.02 -11.79
CA GLY A 270 -1.04 12.29 -11.72
C GLY A 270 -0.83 13.15 -10.50
N GLY A 271 0.10 12.82 -9.61
CA GLY A 271 0.28 13.60 -8.40
C GLY A 271 1.62 13.45 -7.70
N ASP A 272 1.62 13.91 -6.47
CA ASP A 272 2.73 13.95 -5.55
C ASP A 272 2.81 12.65 -4.72
N ILE A 273 4.00 12.39 -4.15
CA ILE A 273 4.24 11.31 -3.20
C ILE A 273 4.64 11.91 -1.86
N TYR A 274 3.84 11.65 -0.82
CA TYR A 274 4.09 12.08 0.55
C TYR A 274 4.17 10.85 1.47
N ILE A 275 5.37 10.56 1.98
CA ILE A 275 5.63 9.46 2.92
C ILE A 275 6.30 10.03 4.17
N PHE A 276 5.53 10.19 5.24
CA PHE A 276 6.06 10.84 6.44
C PHE A 276 5.46 10.40 7.75
N ASP A 277 6.15 10.67 8.86
CA ASP A 277 5.66 10.31 10.21
C ASP A 277 5.30 8.81 10.35
N ASN A 278 6.00 7.91 9.65
CA ASN A 278 5.92 6.46 9.83
C ASN A 278 7.19 5.96 10.53
N PRO A 279 7.28 6.02 11.87
CA PRO A 279 8.52 5.84 12.61
C PRO A 279 9.17 4.45 12.46
N LEU A 280 8.40 3.41 12.11
CA LEU A 280 8.90 2.04 11.90
C LEU A 280 9.13 1.68 10.43
N LEU A 281 8.79 2.56 9.48
CA LEU A 281 8.99 2.31 8.06
C LEU A 281 10.48 2.15 7.76
N ALA A 282 10.88 0.98 7.25
CA ALA A 282 12.28 0.61 7.08
C ALA A 282 12.83 0.90 5.67
N HIS A 283 11.97 0.80 4.65
CA HIS A 283 12.28 1.03 3.24
C HIS A 283 11.04 1.46 2.46
N VAL A 284 11.23 1.85 1.19
CA VAL A 284 10.16 2.25 0.25
C VAL A 284 10.14 1.36 -1.00
N ASP A 285 10.55 0.09 -0.88
CA ASP A 285 10.72 -0.87 -1.99
C ASP A 285 9.45 -1.11 -2.82
N GLY A 286 8.28 -0.87 -2.25
CA GLY A 286 7.01 -0.77 -2.97
C GLY A 286 7.01 0.22 -4.14
N LEU A 287 7.90 1.22 -4.17
CA LEU A 287 7.96 2.20 -5.27
C LEU A 287 8.84 1.77 -6.45
N SER A 288 9.40 0.55 -6.43
CA SER A 288 10.46 0.08 -7.34
C SER A 288 10.15 0.12 -8.85
N GLN A 289 8.88 0.20 -9.24
CA GLN A 289 8.44 0.28 -10.64
C GLN A 289 8.22 1.71 -11.13
N LEU A 290 8.28 2.72 -10.26
CA LEU A 290 8.09 4.11 -10.66
C LEU A 290 9.29 4.63 -11.44
N THR A 291 9.02 5.12 -12.66
CA THR A 291 10.06 5.66 -13.55
C THR A 291 10.11 7.19 -13.58
N SER A 292 9.02 7.85 -13.20
CA SER A 292 8.91 9.31 -13.08
C SER A 292 7.76 9.69 -12.15
N VAL A 293 7.88 10.84 -11.48
CA VAL A 293 6.78 11.51 -10.75
C VAL A 293 6.55 12.86 -11.43
N GLY A 294 5.29 13.26 -11.67
CA GLY A 294 4.94 14.54 -12.30
C GLY A 294 5.27 14.70 -13.79
N ALA A 295 5.84 13.70 -14.48
CA ALA A 295 6.31 13.89 -15.87
C ALA A 295 5.21 14.24 -16.89
N SER A 296 3.94 13.97 -16.57
CA SER A 296 2.79 14.30 -17.41
C SER A 296 2.02 15.54 -16.93
N LEU A 297 2.47 16.17 -15.84
CA LEU A 297 1.81 17.30 -15.19
C LEU A 297 2.39 18.65 -15.65
N PRO A 298 1.67 19.76 -15.44
CA PRO A 298 2.24 21.10 -15.51
C PRO A 298 3.48 21.27 -14.64
N ALA A 299 4.31 22.27 -14.96
CA ALA A 299 5.42 22.64 -14.09
C ALA A 299 4.90 23.11 -12.72
N GLY A 300 5.54 22.67 -11.64
CA GLY A 300 5.10 22.93 -10.26
C GLY A 300 4.22 21.82 -9.67
N GLU A 301 4.27 20.60 -10.22
CA GLU A 301 3.55 19.43 -9.75
C GLU A 301 4.44 18.17 -9.83
N GLY A 302 4.17 17.19 -8.97
CA GLY A 302 4.90 15.93 -8.92
C GLY A 302 6.06 15.94 -7.95
N ASP A 303 5.73 16.26 -6.70
CA ASP A 303 6.65 16.27 -5.57
C ASP A 303 6.92 14.86 -5.05
N VAL A 304 8.09 14.69 -4.44
CA VAL A 304 8.44 13.52 -3.63
C VAL A 304 8.94 14.00 -2.28
N HIS A 305 8.12 13.78 -1.25
CA HIS A 305 8.40 14.13 0.14
C HIS A 305 8.55 12.86 0.99
N ILE A 306 9.75 12.60 1.50
CA ILE A 306 10.05 11.49 2.41
C ILE A 306 10.69 12.03 3.68
N TYR A 307 9.94 12.10 4.78
CA TYR A 307 10.46 12.72 6.00
C TYR A 307 9.91 12.17 7.31
N ASN A 308 10.64 12.40 8.40
CA ASN A 308 10.27 11.93 9.75
C ASN A 308 10.03 10.41 9.86
N ASN A 309 10.65 9.58 9.01
CA ASN A 309 10.57 8.12 9.10
C ASN A 309 11.81 7.60 9.83
N SER A 310 11.73 7.48 11.16
CA SER A 310 12.93 7.27 12.00
C SER A 310 13.70 5.97 11.75
N ALA A 311 13.02 4.93 11.27
CA ALA A 311 13.62 3.64 10.94
C ALA A 311 14.03 3.49 9.47
N LEU A 312 13.74 4.49 8.62
CA LEU A 312 13.95 4.40 7.18
C LEU A 312 15.46 4.33 6.90
N ALA A 313 15.93 3.16 6.52
CA ALA A 313 17.35 2.87 6.37
C ALA A 313 17.86 3.12 4.94
N ASN A 314 16.97 2.93 3.96
CA ASN A 314 17.27 3.12 2.54
C ASN A 314 16.01 3.60 1.78
N ILE A 315 16.24 4.02 0.54
CA ILE A 315 15.21 4.43 -0.41
C ILE A 315 15.34 3.66 -1.73
N ASP A 316 15.80 2.41 -1.67
CA ASP A 316 16.20 1.63 -2.85
C ASP A 316 15.02 1.35 -3.80
N GLY A 317 13.80 1.36 -3.27
CA GLY A 317 12.56 1.42 -4.05
C GLY A 317 12.45 2.59 -5.03
N LEU A 318 13.29 3.61 -4.96
CA LEU A 318 13.30 4.68 -5.97
C LEU A 318 14.25 4.41 -7.15
N ALA A 319 14.92 3.25 -7.21
CA ALA A 319 16.03 3.00 -8.14
C ALA A 319 15.70 3.16 -9.64
N SER A 320 14.43 3.04 -10.00
CA SER A 320 13.94 3.21 -11.38
C SER A 320 13.58 4.67 -11.73
N LEU A 321 13.51 5.55 -10.73
CA LEU A 321 13.04 6.92 -10.86
C LEU A 321 14.08 7.78 -11.61
N SER A 322 13.69 8.26 -12.78
CA SER A 322 14.58 8.99 -13.70
C SER A 322 14.39 10.50 -13.70
N SER A 323 13.21 10.97 -13.30
CA SER A 323 12.86 12.39 -13.21
C SER A 323 11.76 12.64 -12.17
N ILE A 324 11.86 13.78 -11.48
CA ILE A 324 10.84 14.33 -10.60
C ILE A 324 10.37 15.66 -11.20
N GLY A 325 9.04 15.83 -11.29
CA GLY A 325 8.39 16.95 -11.95
C GLY A 325 8.62 18.28 -11.23
N ASP A 326 8.65 18.25 -9.90
CA ASP A 326 8.89 19.42 -9.06
C ASP A 326 9.87 19.09 -7.90
N ASP A 327 9.45 19.12 -6.64
CA ASP A 327 10.35 19.04 -5.48
C ASP A 327 10.73 17.60 -5.08
N LEU A 328 11.99 17.40 -4.71
CA LEU A 328 12.48 16.21 -4.00
C LEU A 328 12.97 16.61 -2.61
N HIS A 329 12.20 16.25 -1.59
CA HIS A 329 12.51 16.54 -0.19
C HIS A 329 12.70 15.25 0.60
N ILE A 330 13.95 15.02 1.06
CA ILE A 330 14.34 13.89 1.90
C ILE A 330 14.95 14.44 3.19
N TYR A 331 14.17 14.49 4.27
CA TYR A 331 14.64 15.11 5.50
C TYR A 331 14.16 14.45 6.80
N ASN A 332 14.90 14.62 7.89
CA ASN A 332 14.57 14.03 9.19
C ASN A 332 14.40 12.49 9.16
N ASN A 333 15.18 11.77 8.34
CA ASN A 333 15.23 10.30 8.35
C ASN A 333 16.55 9.85 8.99
N PRO A 334 16.67 9.84 10.33
CA PRO A 334 17.94 9.67 11.02
C PRO A 334 18.65 8.34 10.75
N ALA A 335 17.93 7.28 10.34
CA ALA A 335 18.52 5.99 10.00
C ALA A 335 19.00 5.88 8.54
N LEU A 336 18.65 6.83 7.68
CA LEU A 336 18.94 6.78 6.25
C LEU A 336 20.44 6.91 6.02
N ALA A 337 21.07 5.87 5.47
CA ALA A 337 22.53 5.81 5.36
C ALA A 337 23.08 6.25 4.00
N HIS A 338 22.29 6.10 2.94
CA HIS A 338 22.67 6.41 1.56
C HIS A 338 21.44 6.78 0.71
N LEU A 339 21.69 7.41 -0.44
CA LEU A 339 20.68 7.72 -1.44
C LEU A 339 20.78 6.84 -2.69
N ASP A 340 21.36 5.63 -2.59
CA ASP A 340 21.62 4.73 -3.74
C ASP A 340 20.36 4.44 -4.58
N GLY A 341 19.17 4.44 -3.96
CA GLY A 341 17.89 4.41 -4.66
C GLY A 341 17.64 5.56 -5.64
N LEU A 342 18.45 6.61 -5.69
CA LEU A 342 18.32 7.70 -6.68
C LEU A 342 19.26 7.52 -7.89
N ALA A 343 19.91 6.36 -8.03
CA ALA A 343 20.92 6.09 -9.07
C ALA A 343 20.48 6.39 -10.51
N SER A 344 19.18 6.35 -10.82
CA SER A 344 18.65 6.65 -12.16
C SER A 344 18.23 8.11 -12.34
N LEU A 345 18.17 8.90 -11.28
CA LEU A 345 17.62 10.26 -11.29
C LEU A 345 18.53 11.20 -12.09
N THR A 346 17.95 11.88 -13.08
CA THR A 346 18.69 12.80 -13.97
C THR A 346 18.29 14.25 -13.80
N SER A 347 17.06 14.52 -13.33
CA SER A 347 16.56 15.88 -13.13
C SER A 347 15.53 15.95 -12.00
N VAL A 348 15.60 17.05 -11.26
CA VAL A 348 14.56 17.52 -10.33
C VAL A 348 14.06 18.87 -10.87
N GLY A 349 12.75 18.95 -11.13
CA GLY A 349 12.12 20.12 -11.75
C GLY A 349 11.98 21.34 -10.82
N GLY A 350 12.02 21.12 -9.52
CA GLY A 350 12.01 22.13 -8.47
C GLY A 350 13.24 22.03 -7.57
N ASN A 351 12.99 21.94 -6.27
CA ASN A 351 13.96 21.91 -5.19
C ASN A 351 14.49 20.51 -4.93
N LEU A 352 15.78 20.41 -4.60
CA LEU A 352 16.34 19.21 -3.98
C LEU A 352 16.77 19.56 -2.55
N ASP A 353 16.03 19.07 -1.56
CA ASP A 353 16.35 19.22 -0.14
C ASP A 353 16.73 17.88 0.49
N VAL A 354 17.98 17.77 0.92
CA VAL A 354 18.52 16.65 1.70
C VAL A 354 18.98 17.20 3.05
N THR A 355 18.11 17.13 4.05
CA THR A 355 18.35 17.81 5.34
C THR A 355 18.16 16.90 6.56
N SER A 356 19.03 17.00 7.57
CA SER A 356 18.82 16.32 8.86
C SER A 356 18.68 14.79 8.78
N ASN A 357 19.47 14.14 7.91
CA ASN A 357 19.58 12.68 7.86
C ASN A 357 20.87 12.26 8.58
N ASP A 358 20.78 12.02 9.89
CA ASP A 358 21.92 11.88 10.80
C ASP A 358 22.96 10.81 10.41
N GLN A 359 22.52 9.69 9.83
CA GLN A 359 23.39 8.60 9.39
C GLN A 359 23.79 8.67 7.90
N LEU A 360 23.33 9.69 7.16
CA LEU A 360 23.58 9.80 5.72
C LEU A 360 25.06 10.08 5.46
N ALA A 361 25.81 9.05 5.05
CA ALA A 361 27.25 9.13 4.88
C ALA A 361 27.66 9.48 3.43
N GLN A 362 26.82 9.12 2.47
CA GLN A 362 27.08 9.28 1.03
C GLN A 362 25.79 9.62 0.27
N ILE A 363 25.95 10.37 -0.82
CA ILE A 363 24.87 10.73 -1.75
C ILE A 363 25.13 10.20 -3.16
N ASP A 364 25.93 9.13 -3.29
CA ASP A 364 26.41 8.57 -4.56
C ASP A 364 25.31 8.16 -5.54
N GLY A 365 24.12 7.85 -5.05
CA GLY A 365 22.94 7.65 -5.90
C GLY A 365 22.61 8.86 -6.77
N LEU A 366 23.02 10.08 -6.42
CA LEU A 366 22.78 11.25 -7.26
C LEU A 366 23.75 11.39 -8.46
N THR A 367 24.65 10.42 -8.70
CA THR A 367 25.75 10.56 -9.69
C THR A 367 25.28 10.92 -11.11
N ASN A 368 24.04 10.58 -11.48
CA ASN A 368 23.46 10.89 -12.79
C ASN A 368 22.63 12.18 -12.81
N LEU A 369 22.46 12.87 -11.68
CA LEU A 369 21.71 14.11 -11.58
C LEU A 369 22.43 15.23 -12.32
N VAL A 370 21.78 15.81 -13.33
CA VAL A 370 22.34 16.87 -14.19
C VAL A 370 21.76 18.24 -13.83
N LEU A 371 20.50 18.27 -13.40
CA LEU A 371 19.74 19.51 -13.20
C LEU A 371 18.93 19.47 -11.90
N VAL A 372 19.06 20.54 -11.12
CA VAL A 372 18.07 20.98 -10.13
C VAL A 372 17.56 22.34 -10.61
N ALA A 373 16.27 22.43 -10.94
CA ALA A 373 15.76 23.61 -11.61
C ALA A 373 15.50 24.80 -10.69
N ASP A 374 15.36 24.59 -9.37
CA ASP A 374 15.34 25.65 -8.37
C ASP A 374 16.46 25.46 -7.32
N TYR A 375 16.17 25.37 -6.03
CA TYR A 375 17.18 25.37 -4.97
C TYR A 375 17.77 23.97 -4.69
N LEU A 376 19.07 23.91 -4.40
CA LEU A 376 19.73 22.71 -3.86
C LEU A 376 20.14 22.97 -2.41
N ASN A 377 19.57 22.23 -1.47
CA ASN A 377 19.87 22.30 -0.05
C ASN A 377 20.43 20.96 0.46
N ILE A 378 21.65 20.99 1.01
CA ILE A 378 22.29 19.85 1.68
C ILE A 378 22.73 20.32 3.05
N ARG A 379 21.92 20.02 4.07
CA ARG A 379 22.08 20.64 5.39
C ARG A 379 21.98 19.67 6.55
N SER A 380 22.76 19.90 7.61
CA SER A 380 22.64 19.17 8.86
C SER A 380 22.72 17.64 8.66
N ASN A 381 23.55 17.15 7.73
CA ASN A 381 23.83 15.72 7.56
C ASN A 381 25.22 15.44 8.18
N PRO A 382 25.32 15.24 9.50
CA PRO A 382 26.60 15.22 10.22
C PRO A 382 27.53 14.08 9.79
N ALA A 383 27.02 12.99 9.22
CA ALA A 383 27.82 11.87 8.72
C ALA A 383 28.32 12.03 7.28
N LEU A 384 27.78 12.99 6.51
CA LEU A 384 28.08 13.15 5.09
C LEU A 384 29.54 13.60 4.89
N ALA A 385 30.34 12.79 4.21
CA ALA A 385 31.79 12.99 4.11
C ALA A 385 32.22 13.82 2.87
N ASP A 386 31.47 13.69 1.79
CA ASP A 386 31.73 14.34 0.51
C ASP A 386 30.42 14.55 -0.28
N LEU A 387 30.55 15.13 -1.48
CA LEU A 387 29.44 15.38 -2.40
C LEU A 387 29.68 14.68 -3.75
N ASP A 388 30.48 13.60 -3.81
CA ASP A 388 30.92 13.00 -5.08
C ASP A 388 29.74 12.49 -5.93
N GLY A 389 28.64 12.13 -5.29
CA GLY A 389 27.35 11.89 -5.93
C GLY A 389 26.80 13.05 -6.76
N LEU A 390 27.30 14.29 -6.66
CA LEU A 390 26.87 15.40 -7.50
C LEU A 390 27.79 15.65 -8.72
N SER A 391 28.69 14.72 -9.04
CA SER A 391 29.71 14.87 -10.09
C SER A 391 29.18 15.20 -11.50
N SER A 392 27.93 14.87 -11.82
CA SER A 392 27.29 15.21 -13.10
C SER A 392 26.45 16.49 -13.07
N LEU A 393 26.25 17.09 -11.89
CA LEU A 393 25.37 18.24 -11.71
C LEU A 393 25.96 19.44 -12.45
N ALA A 394 25.27 19.92 -13.49
CA ALA A 394 25.76 20.98 -14.36
C ALA A 394 25.25 22.37 -13.95
N SER A 395 24.02 22.43 -13.44
CA SER A 395 23.35 23.68 -13.08
C SER A 395 22.35 23.53 -11.93
N VAL A 396 22.30 24.57 -11.09
CA VAL A 396 21.25 24.83 -10.10
C VAL A 396 20.57 26.15 -10.51
N GLY A 397 19.24 26.13 -10.68
CA GLY A 397 18.49 27.31 -11.14
C GLY A 397 18.25 28.36 -10.05
N GLY A 398 18.25 27.95 -8.79
CA GLY A 398 18.14 28.79 -7.60
C GLY A 398 19.46 28.85 -6.82
N ASP A 399 19.37 28.92 -5.49
CA ASP A 399 20.50 28.92 -4.56
C ASP A 399 21.07 27.53 -4.35
N LEU A 400 22.38 27.48 -4.11
CA LEU A 400 23.11 26.34 -3.58
C LEU A 400 23.40 26.57 -2.09
N ASN A 401 22.85 25.73 -1.23
CA ASN A 401 23.05 25.77 0.21
C ASN A 401 23.69 24.47 0.70
N VAL A 402 24.91 24.54 1.25
CA VAL A 402 25.64 23.39 1.82
C VAL A 402 26.20 23.77 3.19
N TYR A 403 25.52 23.39 4.26
CA TYR A 403 25.91 23.85 5.60
C TYR A 403 25.56 22.91 6.74
N GLU A 404 26.24 23.07 7.87
CA GLU A 404 26.09 22.20 9.05
C GLU A 404 26.36 20.71 8.77
N ASN A 405 27.18 20.38 7.76
CA ASN A 405 27.59 18.99 7.49
C ASN A 405 28.94 18.73 8.17
N ALA A 406 28.88 18.26 9.43
CA ALA A 406 30.04 18.17 10.32
C ALA A 406 31.21 17.33 9.78
N SER A 407 30.92 16.28 9.01
CA SER A 407 31.95 15.39 8.44
C SER A 407 32.40 15.78 7.03
N LEU A 408 31.77 16.78 6.41
CA LEU A 408 32.02 17.13 5.03
C LEU A 408 33.43 17.69 4.87
N ALA A 409 34.24 17.01 4.06
CA ALA A 409 35.66 17.34 3.87
C ALA A 409 36.03 17.68 2.42
N SER A 410 35.14 17.43 1.46
CA SER A 410 35.38 17.63 0.03
C SER A 410 34.20 18.26 -0.70
N LEU A 411 34.49 19.07 -1.72
CA LEU A 411 33.53 19.58 -2.71
C LEU A 411 33.84 19.07 -4.13
N THR A 412 34.65 18.01 -4.27
CA THR A 412 35.09 17.48 -5.58
C THR A 412 33.93 17.11 -6.50
N GLY A 413 32.85 16.55 -5.93
CA GLY A 413 31.64 16.28 -6.68
C GLY A 413 30.96 17.52 -7.28
N LEU A 414 31.20 18.74 -6.77
CA LEU A 414 30.66 19.95 -7.40
C LEU A 414 31.52 20.48 -8.56
N SER A 415 32.56 19.76 -8.98
CA SER A 415 33.46 20.22 -10.06
C SER A 415 32.79 20.35 -11.44
N GLY A 416 31.67 19.65 -11.67
CA GLY A 416 30.84 19.79 -12.87
C GLY A 416 29.87 20.98 -12.83
N LEU A 417 29.63 21.55 -11.65
CA LEU A 417 28.63 22.60 -11.44
C LEU A 417 29.18 23.95 -11.93
N THR A 418 28.64 24.43 -13.05
CA THR A 418 29.14 25.65 -13.71
C THR A 418 28.26 26.87 -13.50
N THR A 419 26.98 26.64 -13.18
CA THR A 419 25.93 27.67 -13.07
C THR A 419 25.12 27.47 -11.81
N VAL A 420 25.05 28.49 -10.97
CA VAL A 420 24.10 28.64 -9.86
C VAL A 420 23.44 30.00 -10.05
N ALA A 421 22.17 30.03 -10.45
CA ALA A 421 21.54 31.30 -10.80
C ALA A 421 21.22 32.17 -9.57
N GLY A 422 21.04 31.53 -8.40
CA GLY A 422 20.88 32.17 -7.10
C GLY A 422 22.19 32.31 -6.32
N LEU A 423 22.05 32.33 -5.00
CA LEU A 423 23.12 32.49 -4.03
C LEU A 423 23.93 31.20 -3.85
N VAL A 424 25.16 31.34 -3.36
CA VAL A 424 25.99 30.20 -2.95
C VAL A 424 26.34 30.36 -1.48
N ALA A 425 25.76 29.54 -0.62
CA ALA A 425 26.03 29.52 0.81
C ALA A 425 26.67 28.17 1.18
N ILE A 426 27.96 28.18 1.53
CA ILE A 426 28.71 26.99 1.94
C ILE A 426 29.39 27.30 3.26
N TYR A 427 28.72 27.06 4.38
CA TYR A 427 29.16 27.53 5.70
C TYR A 427 28.97 26.49 6.80
N ASP A 428 29.61 26.67 7.95
CA ASP A 428 29.50 25.75 9.10
C ASP A 428 29.77 24.26 8.75
N ASN A 429 30.73 24.01 7.84
CA ASN A 429 31.27 22.67 7.56
C ASN A 429 32.69 22.56 8.15
N PRO A 430 32.84 22.20 9.44
CA PRO A 430 34.08 22.38 10.19
C PRO A 430 35.27 21.51 9.72
N LEU A 431 35.04 20.48 8.90
CA LEU A 431 36.12 19.69 8.27
C LEU A 431 36.45 20.13 6.84
N LEU A 432 35.60 20.95 6.22
CA LEU A 432 35.78 21.41 4.86
C LEU A 432 36.79 22.55 4.81
N CYS A 433 37.85 22.40 4.03
CA CYS A 433 38.87 23.44 3.89
C CYS A 433 38.32 24.68 3.21
N GLN A 434 38.52 25.86 3.81
CA GLN A 434 38.11 27.14 3.23
C GLN A 434 38.71 27.36 1.85
N SER A 435 39.95 26.91 1.63
CA SER A 435 40.62 26.99 0.33
C SER A 435 39.91 26.18 -0.78
N LEU A 436 39.19 25.10 -0.44
CA LEU A 436 38.36 24.35 -1.38
C LEU A 436 37.07 25.11 -1.73
N VAL A 437 36.45 25.75 -0.74
CA VAL A 437 35.27 26.61 -0.93
C VAL A 437 35.63 27.80 -1.82
N ASP A 438 36.74 28.48 -1.55
CA ASP A 438 37.23 29.60 -2.34
C ASP A 438 37.57 29.18 -3.78
N ALA A 439 38.16 27.99 -3.95
CA ALA A 439 38.48 27.44 -5.27
C ALA A 439 37.22 27.10 -6.08
N PHE A 440 36.20 26.52 -5.45
CA PHE A 440 34.91 26.25 -6.07
C PHE A 440 34.24 27.55 -6.53
N ILE A 441 34.14 28.54 -5.64
CA ILE A 441 33.57 29.86 -5.95
C ILE A 441 34.32 30.53 -7.10
N GLY A 442 35.65 30.49 -7.10
CA GLY A 442 36.48 31.08 -8.14
C GLY A 442 36.39 30.36 -9.49
N ALA A 443 36.00 29.08 -9.50
CA ALA A 443 35.80 28.28 -10.72
C ALA A 443 34.39 28.40 -11.29
N CYS A 444 33.40 28.79 -10.49
CA CYS A 444 32.02 28.93 -10.94
C CYS A 444 31.88 30.06 -11.98
N THR A 445 31.34 29.75 -13.15
CA THR A 445 31.26 30.71 -14.27
C THR A 445 30.12 31.71 -14.12
N SER A 446 29.04 31.31 -13.46
CA SER A 446 27.86 32.12 -13.18
C SER A 446 27.27 31.68 -11.84
N CYS A 447 27.83 32.17 -10.75
CA CYS A 447 27.28 32.04 -9.40
C CYS A 447 26.85 33.43 -8.89
N GLY A 448 25.74 33.53 -8.14
CA GLY A 448 25.22 34.80 -7.63
C GLY A 448 26.18 35.56 -6.70
N GLU A 449 25.91 36.86 -6.52
CA GLU A 449 26.86 37.80 -5.91
C GLU A 449 26.97 37.73 -4.36
N THR A 450 26.03 37.05 -3.66
CA THR A 450 26.06 36.95 -2.18
C THR A 450 26.46 35.56 -1.75
N MET A 451 27.51 35.49 -0.91
CA MET A 451 28.11 34.24 -0.45
C MET A 451 28.33 34.29 1.07
N ASP A 452 27.75 33.34 1.80
CA ASP A 452 28.20 33.02 3.15
C ASP A 452 29.11 31.80 3.09
N THR A 453 30.36 32.00 3.49
CA THR A 453 31.38 30.95 3.53
C THR A 453 32.00 30.80 4.91
N SER A 454 31.34 31.31 5.95
CA SER A 454 31.85 31.29 7.32
C SER A 454 31.82 29.89 7.95
N GLY A 455 32.48 29.69 9.10
CA GLY A 455 32.38 28.42 9.84
C GLY A 455 33.11 27.20 9.25
N ASN A 456 33.73 27.32 8.07
CA ASN A 456 34.57 26.26 7.49
C ASN A 456 36.01 26.25 8.07
N ASN A 457 36.78 25.21 7.76
CA ASN A 457 38.14 25.03 8.28
C ASN A 457 39.17 25.95 7.60
N THR A 458 39.65 26.95 8.34
CA THR A 458 40.72 27.88 7.91
C THR A 458 42.14 27.41 8.28
N GLY A 459 42.27 26.25 8.93
CA GLY A 459 43.54 25.67 9.39
C GLY A 459 44.18 24.68 8.42
N CYS A 460 43.52 24.42 7.30
CA CYS A 460 44.09 23.89 6.07
C CYS A 460 44.07 24.99 4.98
#